data_AF-A0A2G9QLI4-F1
#
_entry.id   AF-A0A2G9QLI4-F1
#
_cell.length_a   1.000
_cell.length_b   1.000
_cell.length_c   1.000
_cell.angle_alpha   90.00
_cell.angle_beta   90.00
_cell.angle_gamma   90.00
#
_symmetry.space_group_name_H-M   'P 1'
#
loop_
_entity.id
_entity.type
_entity.pdbx_description
1 polymer ?
#
loop_
_entity_poly.entity_id
_entity_poly.type
_entity_poly.pdbx_seq_one_letter_code
_entity_poly.pdbx_strand_id
1 'polypeptide(L)'
;MGEIKIALKKEMKTDGEQLIVEILQCRNITYKFKSPDHLPDLYVKLYVINIATQKRIIKKKTRVCRHDREPSFNETFRFSMSPAGHSLQVRL
;
A
#
# COMPACT_ATOMS: atom_id res chain seq x y z
N MET A 1 -16.06 0.41 1.11
CA MET A 1 -15.72 1.26 -0.06
C MET A 1 -14.83 2.38 0.47
N GLY A 2 -13.93 2.94 -0.31
CA GLY A 2 -13.00 3.97 0.18
C GLY A 2 -11.86 4.18 -0.80
N GLU A 3 -11.06 5.20 -0.56
CA GLU A 3 -9.99 5.63 -1.44
C GLU A 3 -8.64 5.51 -0.72
N ILE A 4 -7.62 5.09 -1.47
CA ILE A 4 -6.23 5.09 -1.00
C ILE A 4 -5.45 6.04 -1.91
N LYS A 5 -4.89 7.10 -1.33
CA LYS A 5 -3.99 8.02 -2.02
C LYS A 5 -2.57 7.44 -1.98
N ILE A 6 -2.02 7.20 -3.16
CA ILE A 6 -0.71 6.59 -3.35
C ILE A 6 0.09 7.45 -4.33
N ALA A 7 1.39 7.63 -4.08
CA ALA A 7 2.31 8.14 -5.09
C ALA A 7 3.26 7.03 -5.55
N LEU A 8 3.55 7.03 -6.85
CA LEU A 8 4.47 6.08 -7.48
C LEU A 8 5.59 6.86 -8.15
N LYS A 9 6.83 6.44 -7.91
CA LYS A 9 8.01 7.01 -8.57
C LYS A 9 8.94 5.89 -8.99
N LYS A 10 9.44 5.97 -10.22
CA LYS A 10 10.55 5.15 -10.72
C LYS A 10 11.83 5.98 -10.61
N GLU A 11 12.86 5.42 -10.00
CA GLU A 11 14.20 6.00 -9.96
C GLU A 11 15.19 5.04 -10.62
N MET A 12 16.10 5.59 -11.43
CA MET A 12 17.28 4.87 -11.90
C MET A 12 18.46 5.28 -11.02
N LYS A 13 19.11 4.30 -10.39
CA LYS A 13 20.31 4.50 -9.59
C LYS A 13 21.47 3.71 -10.19
N THR A 14 22.67 3.95 -9.68
CA THR A 14 23.88 3.21 -10.07
C THR A 14 23.77 1.71 -9.81
N ASP A 15 22.98 1.29 -8.81
CA ASP A 15 22.71 -0.10 -8.45
C ASP A 15 21.47 -0.70 -9.14
N GLY A 16 20.83 0.04 -10.06
CA GLY A 16 19.70 -0.42 -10.86
C GLY A 16 18.41 0.39 -10.68
N GLU A 17 17.30 -0.15 -11.18
CA GLU A 17 15.98 0.47 -11.07
C GLU A 17 15.39 0.29 -9.66
N GLN A 18 14.78 1.36 -9.14
CA GLN A 18 14.00 1.33 -7.91
C GLN A 18 12.56 1.81 -8.16
N LEU A 19 11.59 1.01 -7.73
CA LEU A 19 10.21 1.42 -7.58
C LEU A 19 10.01 1.97 -6.16
N ILE A 20 9.49 3.20 -6.09
CA ILE A 20 9.14 3.87 -4.84
C ILE A 20 7.62 3.98 -4.80
N VAL A 21 7.05 3.51 -3.70
CA VAL A 21 5.61 3.57 -3.43
C VAL A 21 5.40 4.32 -2.13
N GLU A 22 4.67 5.42 -2.18
CA GLU A 22 4.30 6.19 -0.99
C GLU A 22 2.83 5.95 -0.68
N ILE A 23 2.53 5.39 0.48
CA ILE A 23 1.17 5.30 0.99
C ILE A 23 0.92 6.58 1.78
N LEU A 24 0.08 7.47 1.25
CA LEU A 24 -0.14 8.79 1.83
C LEU A 24 -1.28 8.77 2.82
N GLN A 25 -2.48 8.46 2.36
CA GLN A 25 -3.68 8.53 3.19
C GLN A 25 -4.77 7.60 2.65
N CYS A 26 -5.65 7.13 3.54
CA CYS A 26 -6.95 6.58 3.14
C CYS A 26 -8.09 7.51 3.55
N ARG A 27 -9.12 7.64 2.71
CA ARG A 27 -10.29 8.49 2.95
C ARG A 27 -11.58 7.79 2.57
N ASN A 28 -12.70 8.33 3.05
CA ASN A 28 -14.03 7.83 2.73
C ASN A 28 -14.19 6.31 2.96
N ILE A 29 -13.48 5.77 3.96
CA ILE A 29 -13.55 4.35 4.27
C ILE A 29 -14.90 4.07 4.92
N THR A 30 -15.78 3.45 4.15
CA THR A 30 -17.07 2.97 4.64
C THR A 30 -16.87 1.65 5.35
N TYR A 31 -17.27 1.61 6.61
CA TYR A 31 -17.35 0.39 7.36
C TYR A 31 -18.76 -0.14 7.43
N LYS A 32 -18.91 -1.46 7.30
CA LYS A 32 -20.17 -2.15 7.54
C LYS A 32 -20.22 -2.62 9.00
N PHE A 33 -20.40 -1.69 9.94
CA PHE A 33 -20.61 -2.05 11.35
C PHE A 33 -22.06 -1.89 11.77
N LYS A 34 -22.46 -2.72 12.74
CA LYS A 34 -23.77 -2.63 13.41
C LYS A 34 -23.79 -1.52 14.47
N SER A 35 -22.63 -1.06 14.95
CA SER A 35 -22.49 0.01 15.93
C SER A 35 -21.38 1.01 15.54
N PRO A 36 -21.59 2.32 15.79
CA PRO A 36 -20.67 3.39 15.39
C PRO A 36 -19.40 3.51 16.26
N ASP A 37 -19.38 2.88 17.44
CA ASP A 37 -18.34 3.11 18.46
C ASP A 37 -17.10 2.22 18.33
N HIS A 38 -17.11 1.23 17.43
CA HIS A 38 -15.96 0.35 17.17
C HIS A 38 -15.38 0.60 15.77
N LEU A 39 -14.52 1.61 15.68
CA LEU A 39 -13.67 1.80 14.49
C LEU A 39 -12.53 0.77 14.50
N PRO A 40 -12.21 0.13 13.35
CA PRO A 40 -11.20 -0.90 13.29
C PRO A 40 -9.81 -0.31 13.22
N ASP A 41 -8.84 -1.13 13.58
CA ASP A 41 -7.44 -0.87 13.31
C ASP A 41 -7.16 -1.01 11.80
N LEU A 42 -6.57 0.02 11.21
CA LEU A 42 -6.28 0.09 9.78
C LEU A 42 -4.79 -0.01 9.49
N TYR A 43 -4.44 -0.68 8.41
CA TYR A 43 -3.11 -0.63 7.81
C TYR A 43 -3.20 -1.03 6.35
N VAL A 44 -2.27 -0.56 5.52
CA VAL A 44 -2.22 -0.91 4.11
C VAL A 44 -1.16 -2.00 3.88
N LYS A 45 -1.54 -3.10 3.26
CA LYS A 45 -0.66 -4.14 2.72
C LYS A 45 -0.31 -3.87 1.27
N LEU A 46 0.97 -4.00 0.96
CA LEU A 46 1.51 -3.94 -0.40
C LEU A 46 2.05 -5.32 -0.77
N TYR A 47 1.68 -5.79 -1.95
CA TYR A 47 2.22 -7.01 -2.53
C TYR A 47 2.80 -6.72 -3.90
N VAL A 48 4.03 -7.18 -4.13
CA VAL A 48 4.57 -7.30 -5.48
C VAL A 48 4.27 -8.69 -5.97
N ILE A 49 3.62 -8.78 -7.13
CA ILE A 49 3.22 -10.03 -7.76
C ILE A 49 3.99 -10.14 -9.08
N ASN A 50 4.66 -11.27 -9.30
CA ASN A 50 5.25 -11.59 -10.58
C ASN A 50 4.13 -12.00 -11.55
N ILE A 51 4.00 -11.29 -12.68
CA ILE A 51 2.87 -11.47 -13.60
C ILE A 51 2.90 -12.85 -14.28
N ALA A 52 4.09 -13.36 -14.63
CA ALA A 52 4.23 -14.64 -15.31
C ALA A 52 3.83 -15.83 -14.42
N THR A 53 4.19 -15.78 -13.13
CA THR A 53 3.96 -16.89 -12.19
C THR A 53 2.74 -16.69 -11.29
N GLN A 54 2.15 -15.49 -11.28
CA GLN A 54 1.10 -15.06 -10.33
C GLN A 54 1.50 -15.18 -8.85
N LYS A 55 2.79 -15.38 -8.55
CA LYS A 55 3.29 -15.51 -7.18
C LYS A 55 3.53 -14.13 -6.55
N ARG A 56 3.12 -13.98 -5.29
CA ARG A 56 3.51 -12.84 -4.45
C ARG A 56 4.96 -13.00 -4.03
N ILE A 57 5.82 -12.15 -4.53
CA ILE A 57 7.28 -12.22 -4.31
C ILE A 57 7.73 -11.29 -3.18
N ILE A 58 7.00 -10.20 -2.91
CA ILE A 58 7.28 -9.29 -1.79
C ILE A 58 5.97 -8.90 -1.10
N LYS A 59 6.03 -8.80 0.22
CA LYS A 59 4.95 -8.29 1.08
C LYS A 59 5.50 -7.23 2.02
N LYS A 60 4.90 -6.04 2.01
CA LYS A 60 5.14 -4.97 3.01
C LYS A 60 3.82 -4.50 3.59
N LYS A 61 3.85 -3.81 4.73
CA LYS A 61 2.67 -3.17 5.32
C LYS A 61 3.05 -1.85 5.98
N THR A 62 2.10 -0.93 6.08
CA THR A 62 2.26 0.27 6.89
C THR A 62 2.20 -0.02 8.38
N ARG A 63 2.46 0.99 9.21
CA ARG A 63 2.02 0.97 10.61
C ARG A 63 0.51 0.81 10.71
N VAL A 64 0.07 0.43 11.90
CA VAL A 64 -1.35 0.31 12.24
C VAL A 64 -1.83 1.65 12.81
N CYS A 65 -2.91 2.19 12.26
CA CYS A 65 -3.63 3.36 12.76
C CYS A 65 -4.90 2.87 13.46
N ARG A 66 -5.06 3.19 14.75
CA ARG A 66 -6.20 2.75 15.56
C ARG A 66 -7.29 3.80 15.61
N HIS A 67 -8.54 3.37 15.49
CA HIS A 67 -9.73 4.22 15.61
C HIS A 67 -9.72 5.49 14.73
N ASP A 68 -9.03 5.44 13.58
CA ASP A 68 -8.89 6.56 12.66
C ASP A 68 -9.78 6.33 11.42
N ARG A 69 -10.62 7.30 11.09
CA ARG A 69 -11.51 7.23 9.92
C ARG A 69 -10.79 7.59 8.62
N GLU A 70 -9.70 8.35 8.70
CA GLU A 70 -8.96 8.86 7.55
C GLU A 70 -7.43 8.79 7.77
N PRO A 71 -6.89 7.58 8.00
CA PRO A 71 -5.51 7.41 8.44
C PRO A 71 -4.54 8.02 7.43
N SER A 72 -3.66 8.87 7.94
CA SER A 72 -2.52 9.39 7.20
C SER A 72 -1.30 8.53 7.51
N PHE A 73 -0.84 7.77 6.52
CA PHE A 73 0.34 6.92 6.67
C PHE A 73 1.61 7.71 6.38
N ASN A 74 1.71 8.41 5.24
CA ASN A 74 2.93 9.07 4.79
C ASN A 74 4.17 8.14 4.85
N GLU A 75 4.00 6.87 4.46
CA GLU A 75 5.05 5.86 4.52
C GLU A 75 5.60 5.55 3.12
N THR A 76 6.92 5.57 2.99
CA THR A 76 7.63 5.29 1.73
C THR A 76 8.18 3.87 1.72
N PHE A 77 7.83 3.08 0.71
CA PHE A 77 8.36 1.76 0.44
C PHE A 77 9.23 1.78 -0.82
N ARG A 78 10.50 1.40 -0.66
CA ARG A 78 11.44 1.25 -1.78
C ARG A 78 11.57 -0.23 -2.14
N PHE A 79 11.53 -0.53 -3.43
CA PHE A 79 11.72 -1.84 -4.01
C PHE A 79 12.83 -1.76 -5.06
N SER A 80 13.99 -2.36 -4.78
CA SER A 80 15.11 -2.43 -5.71
C SER A 80 14.85 -3.52 -6.76
N MET A 81 14.02 -3.18 -7.75
CA MET A 81 13.61 -4.06 -8.84
C MET A 81 13.13 -3.24 -10.03
N SER A 82 13.18 -3.84 -11.21
CA SER A 82 12.48 -3.28 -12.37
C SER A 82 10.96 -3.49 -12.23
N PRO A 83 10.13 -2.45 -12.46
CA PRO A 83 8.67 -2.60 -12.48
C PRO A 83 8.17 -3.53 -13.59
N ALA A 84 8.97 -3.74 -14.65
CA ALA A 84 8.57 -4.60 -15.77
C ALA A 84 8.34 -6.04 -15.30
N GLY A 85 7.25 -6.66 -15.76
CA GLY A 85 6.88 -8.03 -15.39
C GLY A 85 6.27 -8.19 -13.99
N HIS A 86 6.05 -7.09 -13.26
CA HIS A 86 5.49 -7.08 -11.92
C HIS A 86 4.21 -6.25 -11.85
N SER A 87 3.28 -6.66 -10.98
CA SER A 87 2.13 -5.85 -10.60
C SER A 87 2.18 -5.54 -9.10
N LEU A 88 1.70 -4.35 -8.74
CA LEU A 88 1.56 -3.92 -7.35
C LEU A 88 0.11 -4.08 -6.93
N GLN A 89 -0.15 -4.94 -5.95
CA GLN A 89 -1.46 -5.07 -5.32
C GLN A 89 -1.44 -4.36 -3.96
N VAL A 90 -2.35 -3.41 -3.78
CA VAL A 90 -2.52 -2.65 -2.54
C VAL A 90 -3.86 -3.00 -1.91
N ARG A 91 -3.88 -3.28 -0.61
CA ARG A 91 -5.10 -3.59 0.15
C ARG A 91 -5.07 -2.92 1.51
N LEU A 92 -6.13 -2.21 1.84
CA LEU A 92 -6.47 -1.82 3.21
C LEU A 92 -7.05 -3.03 3.96
#